data_AF-A0A847WGK4-F1
#
_entry.id   AF-A0A847WGK4-F1
#
_cell.length_a   1.000
_cell.length_b   1.000
_cell.length_c   1.000
_cell.angle_alpha   90.00
_cell.angle_beta   90.00
_cell.angle_gamma   90.00
#
_symmetry.space_group_name_H-M   'P 1'
#
loop_
_entity.id
_entity.type
_entity.pdbx_description
1 polymer ?
#
loop_
_entity_poly.entity_id
_entity_poly.type
_entity_poly.pdbx_seq_one_letter_code
_entity_poly.pdbx_strand_id
1 'polypeptide(L)' 'MFYKHYSNESFEDFASGRVIYSKAGFTNYPVKIANEAFRRAVEYSGKKDKFTIYDPCCGGGYLLTVLELLNP' A
#
# COMPACT_ATOMS: atom_id res chain seq x y z
N MET A 1 5.32 -1.11 18.72
CA MET A 1 5.16 -1.63 17.35
C MET A 1 6.41 -1.25 16.55
N PHE A 2 7.04 -2.17 15.83
CA PHE A 2 8.22 -1.92 14.98
C PHE A 2 7.94 -2.40 13.55
N TYR A 3 8.59 -1.78 12.56
CA TYR A 3 8.52 -2.21 11.15
C TYR A 3 9.33 -3.50 10.96
N LYS A 4 8.69 -4.55 10.44
CA LYS A 4 9.32 -5.85 10.13
C LYS A 4 9.68 -5.95 8.64
N HIS A 5 8.85 -5.40 7.77
CA HIS A 5 9.00 -5.38 6.32
C HIS A 5 9.44 -3.99 5.87
N TYR A 6 10.56 -3.55 6.43
CA TYR A 6 11.14 -2.23 6.23
C TYR A 6 12.09 -2.22 5.04
N SER A 7 11.90 -1.28 4.10
CA SER A 7 12.96 -0.84 3.20
C SER A 7 13.27 0.64 3.48
N ASN A 8 14.54 1.03 3.28
CA ASN A 8 14.99 2.41 3.43
C ASN A 8 14.90 3.19 2.11
N GLU A 9 14.00 2.77 1.22
CA GLU A 9 13.83 3.36 -0.10
C GLU A 9 12.92 4.60 -0.04
N SER A 10 13.08 5.46 -1.04
CA SER A 10 12.17 6.59 -1.23
C SER A 10 10.83 6.10 -1.77
N PHE A 11 9.75 6.68 -1.26
CA PHE A 11 8.38 6.44 -1.75
C PHE A 11 7.79 7.69 -2.43
N GLU A 12 8.61 8.66 -2.82
CA GLU A 12 8.13 9.93 -3.36
C GLU A 12 7.35 9.80 -4.67
N ASP A 13 7.59 8.77 -5.47
CA ASP A 13 6.81 8.51 -6.69
C ASP A 13 5.38 8.05 -6.39
N PHE A 14 5.17 7.46 -5.21
CA PHE A 14 3.86 7.07 -4.70
C PHE A 14 3.14 8.20 -3.98
N ALA A 15 3.73 9.39 -3.85
CA ALA A 15 3.09 10.51 -3.17
C ALA A 15 1.78 10.93 -3.87
N SER A 16 0.73 11.09 -3.08
CA SER A 16 -0.57 11.56 -3.57
C SER A 16 -0.46 12.94 -4.21
N GLY A 17 -0.98 13.08 -5.42
CA GLY A 17 -0.89 14.30 -6.22
C GLY A 17 0.35 14.39 -7.12
N ARG A 18 1.25 13.39 -7.11
CA ARG A 18 2.34 13.28 -8.08
C ARG A 18 1.93 12.45 -9.29
N VAL A 19 2.14 11.13 -9.22
CA VAL A 19 1.69 10.17 -10.25
C VAL A 19 0.29 9.65 -9.91
N ILE A 20 0.05 9.33 -8.64
CA ILE A 20 -1.25 8.85 -8.15
C ILE A 20 -2.14 10.05 -7.84
N TYR A 21 -3.34 10.10 -8.44
CA TYR A 21 -4.25 11.23 -8.30
C TYR A 21 -4.65 11.52 -6.85
N SER A 22 -4.70 12.81 -6.50
CA SER A 22 -5.30 13.30 -5.25
C SER A 22 -6.70 13.87 -5.52
N LYS A 23 -7.57 13.84 -4.52
CA LYS A 23 -8.92 14.42 -4.59
C LYS A 23 -9.31 15.04 -3.26
N ALA A 24 -9.86 16.26 -3.30
CA ALA A 24 -10.39 16.91 -2.10
C ALA A 24 -11.47 16.04 -1.42
N GLY A 25 -11.42 15.97 -0.09
CA GLY A 25 -12.31 15.12 0.70
C GLY A 25 -11.89 13.65 0.80
N PHE A 26 -10.75 13.25 0.21
CA PHE A 26 -10.18 11.91 0.34
C PHE A 26 -8.78 11.98 0.94
N THR A 27 -8.49 11.09 1.89
CA THR A 27 -7.17 11.00 2.52
C THR A 27 -6.26 10.07 1.73
N ASN A 28 -4.97 10.38 1.71
CA ASN A 28 -3.95 9.42 1.36
C ASN A 28 -3.55 8.57 2.58
N TYR A 29 -2.76 7.53 2.35
CA TYR A 29 -2.26 6.65 3.40
C TYR A 29 -0.73 6.57 3.35
N PRO A 30 -0.01 6.57 4.48
CA PRO A 30 1.45 6.45 4.45
C PRO A 30 1.92 5.13 3.81
N VAL A 31 2.66 5.23 2.70
CA VAL A 31 3.09 4.10 1.87
C VAL A 31 3.83 3.04 2.69
N LYS A 32 4.73 3.48 3.57
CA LYS A 32 5.51 2.60 4.44
C LYS A 32 4.63 1.75 5.36
N ILE A 33 3.57 2.35 5.93
CA ILE A 33 2.65 1.65 6.84
C ILE A 33 1.75 0.71 6.03
N ALA A 34 1.30 1.14 4.84
CA ALA A 34 0.52 0.30 3.93
C ALA A 34 1.27 -1.00 3.61
N ASN A 35 2.53 -0.87 3.18
CA ASN A 35 3.35 -2.03 2.83
C ASN A 35 3.61 -2.94 4.03
N GLU A 36 3.91 -2.37 5.20
CA GLU A 36 4.11 -3.15 6.43
C GLU A 36 2.87 -3.98 6.78
N ALA A 37 1.68 -3.37 6.75
CA ALA A 37 0.42 -4.05 7.05
C ALA A 37 0.14 -5.16 6.04
N PHE A 38 0.33 -4.87 4.75
CA PHE A 38 0.13 -5.82 3.66
C PHE A 38 1.09 -7.02 3.75
N ARG A 39 2.40 -6.79 3.95
CA ARG A 39 3.40 -7.86 4.04
C ARG A 39 3.20 -8.75 5.26
N ARG A 40 2.73 -8.20 6.38
CA ARG A 40 2.25 -9.00 7.51
C ARG A 40 1.05 -9.86 7.14
N ALA A 41 0.05 -9.29 6.47
CA ALA A 41 -1.12 -10.05 6.05
C ALA A 41 -0.75 -11.20 5.11
N VAL A 42 0.18 -10.98 4.17
CA VAL A 42 0.69 -12.06 3.30
C VAL A 42 1.41 -13.13 4.10
N GLU A 43 2.28 -12.76 5.04
CA GLU A 43 2.96 -13.72 5.92
C GLU A 43 1.96 -14.59 6.70
N TYR A 44 0.88 -14.01 7.22
CA TYR A 44 -0.18 -14.74 7.91
C TYR A 44 -1.05 -15.59 6.99
N SER A 45 -1.19 -15.20 5.71
CA SER A 45 -2.02 -15.94 4.75
C SER A 45 -1.41 -17.28 4.32
N GLY A 46 -0.11 -17.48 4.53
CA GLY A 46 0.64 -18.65 4.04
C GLY A 46 0.79 -18.71 2.51
N LYS A 47 0.24 -17.74 1.76
CA LYS A 47 0.36 -17.66 0.30
C LYS A 47 1.72 -17.08 -0.06
N LYS A 48 2.40 -17.71 -1.04
CA LYS A 48 3.75 -17.32 -1.45
C LYS A 48 3.81 -16.56 -2.77
N ASP A 49 2.90 -16.85 -3.70
CA ASP A 49 3.08 -16.40 -5.09
C ASP A 49 1.93 -15.55 -5.63
N LYS A 50 0.68 -15.93 -5.36
CA LYS A 50 -0.51 -15.24 -5.89
C LYS A 50 -1.56 -15.04 -4.82
N PHE A 51 -2.05 -13.82 -4.72
CA PHE A 51 -3.15 -13.45 -3.85
C PHE A 51 -4.00 -12.38 -4.55
N THR A 52 -5.26 -12.31 -4.17
CA THR A 52 -6.18 -11.26 -4.60
C THR A 52 -6.35 -10.32 -3.43
N ILE A 53 -6.04 -9.04 -3.64
CA ILE A 53 -6.31 -7.99 -2.66
C ILE A 53 -7.69 -7.43 -2.97
N TYR A 54 -8.52 -7.29 -1.94
CA TYR A 54 -9.83 -6.67 -2.04
C TYR A 54 -9.95 -5.54 -1.01
N ASP A 55 -10.22 -4.34 -1.49
CA ASP A 55 -10.52 -3.18 -0.65
C ASP A 55 -12.00 -2.78 -0.87
N PRO A 56 -12.93 -3.25 -0.01
CA PRO A 56 -14.36 -2.94 -0.13
C PRO A 56 -14.68 -1.46 0.14
N CYS A 57 -13.74 -0.72 0.73
CA CYS A 57 -13.91 0.65 1.17
C CYS A 57 -12.82 1.56 0.58
N CYS A 58 -12.48 1.32 -0.70
CA CYS A 58 -11.29 1.88 -1.33
C CYS A 58 -11.23 3.42 -1.40
N GLY A 59 -12.36 4.11 -1.22
CA GLY A 59 -12.41 5.58 -1.22
C GLY A 59 -11.79 6.16 -2.49
N GLY A 60 -10.66 6.84 -2.36
CA GLY A 60 -9.93 7.42 -3.48
C GLY A 60 -9.07 6.44 -4.28
N GLY A 61 -9.08 5.15 -3.95
CA GLY A 61 -8.31 4.10 -4.63
C GLY A 61 -6.79 4.15 -4.39
N TYR A 62 -6.28 5.18 -3.70
CA TYR A 62 -4.86 5.41 -3.48
C TYR A 62 -4.16 4.22 -2.82
N LEU A 63 -4.72 3.68 -1.73
CA LEU A 63 -4.09 2.61 -0.96
C LEU A 63 -3.90 1.35 -1.80
N LEU A 64 -4.97 0.88 -2.44
CA LEU A 64 -4.93 -0.32 -3.28
C LEU A 64 -3.97 -0.15 -4.47
N THR A 65 -3.97 1.04 -5.09
CA THR A 65 -3.06 1.36 -6.20
C THR A 65 -1.59 1.31 -5.77
N VAL A 66 -1.26 1.91 -4.62
CA VAL A 66 0.11 1.87 -4.06
C VAL A 66 0.55 0.44 -3.76
N LEU A 67 -0.31 -0.36 -3.13
CA LEU A 67 0.04 -1.73 -2.75
C LEU A 67 0.41 -2.60 -3.97
N GLU A 68 -0.37 -2.50 -5.04
CA GLU A 68 -0.12 -3.24 -6.29
C GLU A 68 1.17 -2.78 -6.97
N LEU A 69 1.37 -1.47 -7.13
CA LEU A 69 2.57 -0.94 -7.79
C LEU A 69 3.86 -1.19 -7.01
N LEU A 70 3.77 -1.28 -5.68
CA LEU A 70 4.92 -1.54 -4.82
C LEU A 70 5.24 -3.04 -4.71
N ASN A 71 4.30 -3.93 -5.02
CA ASN A 71 4.43 -5.39 -4.89
C ASN A 71 4.03 -6.11 -6.19
N PRO A 72 4.79 -5.91 -7.29
CA PRO A 72 4.51 -6.54 -8.58
C PRO A 72 4.72 -8.06 -8.59
#